data_AF-A0A6J6EGR9-F1
#
_entry.id   AF-A0A6J6EGR9-F1
#
_cell.length_a   1.000
_cell.length_b   1.000
_cell.length_c   1.000
_cell.angle_alpha   90.00
_cell.angle_beta   90.00
_cell.angle_gamma   90.00
#
_symmetry.space_group_name_H-M   'P 1'
#
loop_
_entity.id
_entity.type
_entity.pdbx_description
1 polymer ?
#
loop_
_entity_poly.entity_id
_entity_poly.type
_entity_poly.pdbx_seq_one_letter_code
_entity_poly.pdbx_strand_id
1 'polypeptide(L)'
;MAVRLRAVNISTETRLSTGTVATRRLGALAIVMLTVLAVLALIISPEDVNQGSTVRIMYVHVPTIWVAYMAFILTAVCSATYLSGRNRSLGWDRVAGASAEIGVLFVALSLLTGSLWGRITWGTYWVWDARLTSTAFLFITYIGYLAVRRLDGTQRQRARRSSVLALLAVLEIPLVHFSVRLWRSLHQEASVATGGTDVELDDLMLFSLFFGLAAFSVLFVWLLLHRQRMLYLEDAMSSQGLDAAIEARRKEAVR
;
A
#
# COMPACT_ATOMS: atom_id res chain seq x y z
N MET A 1 -38.90 3.67 -14.81
CA MET A 1 -37.92 2.62 -15.17
C MET A 1 -37.34 2.06 -13.87
N ALA A 2 -37.89 0.96 -13.37
CA ALA A 2 -37.52 0.39 -12.06
C ALA A 2 -36.27 -0.49 -12.21
N VAL A 3 -35.17 -0.10 -11.58
CA VAL A 3 -33.96 -0.92 -11.51
C VAL A 3 -34.24 -2.08 -10.55
N ARG A 4 -34.43 -3.29 -11.10
CA ARG A 4 -34.48 -4.52 -10.30
C ARG A 4 -33.13 -4.71 -9.62
N LEU A 5 -33.06 -4.43 -8.32
CA LEU A 5 -31.98 -4.90 -7.46
C LEU A 5 -32.09 -6.44 -7.43
N ARG A 6 -31.20 -7.13 -8.16
CA ARG A 6 -31.04 -8.58 -7.99
C ARG A 6 -30.47 -8.79 -6.58
N ALA A 7 -31.28 -9.33 -5.68
CA ALA A 7 -30.80 -9.91 -4.44
C ALA A 7 -29.75 -10.97 -4.81
N VAL A 8 -28.52 -10.81 -4.30
CA VAL A 8 -27.47 -11.82 -4.46
C VAL A 8 -27.86 -12.95 -3.51
N ASN A 9 -28.43 -14.02 -4.08
CA ASN A 9 -28.75 -15.23 -3.36
C ASN A 9 -27.44 -16.02 -3.17
N ILE A 10 -26.83 -15.91 -1.99
CA ILE A 10 -25.63 -16.65 -1.64
C ILE A 10 -26.10 -18.07 -1.26
N SER A 11 -26.24 -18.95 -2.25
CA SER A 11 -26.41 -20.38 -1.98
C SER A 11 -25.15 -20.94 -1.31
N THR A 12 -25.32 -21.92 -0.44
CA THR A 12 -24.30 -22.60 0.39
C THR A 12 -23.12 -23.20 -0.39
N GLU A 13 -23.15 -23.16 -1.73
CA GLU A 13 -22.09 -23.65 -2.63
C GLU A 13 -21.32 -22.54 -3.39
N THR A 14 -21.37 -21.29 -2.96
CA THR A 14 -20.54 -20.26 -3.59
C THR A 14 -19.10 -20.38 -3.09
N ARG A 15 -18.17 -20.79 -3.98
CA ARG A 15 -16.73 -20.87 -3.70
C ARG A 15 -16.28 -19.64 -2.92
N LEU A 16 -15.83 -19.83 -1.67
CA LEU A 16 -15.26 -18.84 -0.77
C LEU A 16 -13.87 -18.36 -1.26
N SER A 17 -13.75 -17.98 -2.53
CA SER A 17 -12.50 -17.56 -3.14
C SER A 17 -12.63 -16.15 -3.70
N THR A 18 -11.71 -15.28 -3.29
CA THR A 18 -11.55 -13.96 -3.92
C THR A 18 -10.86 -14.04 -5.29
N GLY A 19 -10.42 -15.23 -5.72
CA GLY A 19 -9.63 -15.43 -6.93
C GLY A 19 -10.46 -15.62 -8.20
N THR A 20 -10.20 -14.80 -9.23
CA THR A 20 -10.60 -15.05 -10.62
C THR A 20 -9.44 -15.66 -11.40
N VAL A 21 -9.68 -16.14 -12.63
CA VAL A 21 -8.60 -16.57 -13.53
C VAL A 21 -7.57 -15.45 -13.73
N ALA A 22 -8.04 -14.20 -13.87
CA ALA A 22 -7.17 -13.04 -14.03
C ALA A 22 -6.28 -12.79 -12.79
N THR A 23 -6.85 -12.81 -11.58
CA THR A 23 -6.05 -12.58 -10.36
C THR A 23 -5.08 -13.73 -10.09
N ARG A 24 -5.41 -14.97 -10.48
CA ARG A 24 -4.48 -16.11 -10.38
C ARG A 24 -3.30 -15.96 -11.33
N ARG A 25 -3.56 -15.55 -12.58
CA ARG A 25 -2.49 -15.24 -13.56
C ARG A 25 -1.60 -14.11 -13.07
N LEU A 26 -2.21 -13.05 -12.52
CA LEU A 26 -1.48 -11.92 -11.94
C LEU A 26 -0.62 -12.34 -10.73
N GLY A 27 -1.15 -13.22 -9.87
CA GLY A 27 -0.38 -13.77 -8.74
C GLY A 27 0.78 -14.65 -9.20
N ALA A 28 0.58 -15.51 -10.21
CA ALA A 28 1.65 -16.29 -10.81
C ALA A 28 2.74 -15.39 -11.43
N LEU A 29 2.33 -14.34 -12.14
CA LEU A 29 3.26 -13.34 -12.68
C LEU A 29 4.05 -12.65 -11.56
N ALA A 30 3.39 -12.23 -10.48
CA ALA A 30 4.06 -11.62 -9.33
C ALA A 30 5.13 -12.56 -8.73
N ILE A 31 4.80 -13.85 -8.55
CA ILE A 31 5.75 -14.86 -8.04
C ILE A 31 6.95 -14.98 -8.98
N VAL A 32 6.71 -15.15 -10.28
CA VAL A 32 7.79 -15.28 -11.28
C VAL A 32 8.69 -14.04 -11.24
N MET A 33 8.12 -12.84 -11.26
CA MET A 33 8.88 -11.59 -11.21
C MET A 33 9.70 -11.47 -9.91
N LEU A 34 9.13 -11.82 -8.76
CA LEU A 34 9.87 -11.80 -7.49
C LEU A 34 10.99 -12.84 -7.46
N THR A 35 10.79 -14.02 -8.05
CA THR A 35 11.84 -15.04 -8.18
C THR A 35 12.97 -14.54 -9.09
N VAL A 36 12.64 -13.95 -10.24
CA VAL A 36 13.65 -13.35 -11.13
C VAL A 36 14.40 -12.24 -10.42
N LEU A 37 13.70 -11.37 -9.68
CA LEU A 37 14.33 -10.31 -8.89
C LEU A 37 15.28 -10.88 -7.83
N ALA A 38 14.91 -11.98 -7.16
CA ALA A 38 15.78 -12.62 -6.18
C ALA A 38 17.06 -13.18 -6.82
N VAL A 39 16.96 -13.77 -8.02
CA VAL A 39 18.13 -14.23 -8.78
C VAL A 39 18.99 -13.03 -9.21
N LEU A 40 18.37 -11.96 -9.71
CA LEU A 40 19.07 -10.72 -10.06
C LEU A 40 19.82 -10.14 -8.85
N ALA A 41 19.15 -10.02 -7.72
CA ALA A 41 19.69 -9.43 -6.51
C ALA A 41 20.81 -10.27 -5.86
N LEU A 42 20.66 -11.60 -5.80
CA LEU A 42 21.55 -12.45 -5.02
C LEU A 42 22.69 -13.07 -5.83
N ILE A 43 22.49 -13.31 -7.13
CA ILE A 43 23.43 -14.07 -7.97
C ILE A 43 24.06 -13.17 -9.04
N ILE A 44 23.25 -12.39 -9.75
CA ILE A 44 23.67 -11.74 -11.00
C ILE A 44 24.23 -10.33 -10.77
N SER A 45 23.63 -9.54 -9.88
CA SER A 45 24.01 -8.14 -9.68
C SER A 45 25.47 -8.03 -9.22
N PRO A 46 26.28 -7.17 -9.86
CA PRO A 46 27.62 -6.88 -9.40
C PRO A 46 27.59 -6.20 -8.03
N GLU A 47 28.75 -6.19 -7.38
CA GLU A 47 28.97 -5.40 -6.17
C GLU A 47 29.20 -3.93 -6.53
N ASP A 48 28.67 -3.03 -5.71
CA ASP A 48 28.93 -1.60 -5.88
C ASP A 48 30.35 -1.24 -5.41
N VAL A 49 30.98 -0.26 -6.06
CA VAL A 49 32.36 0.17 -5.75
C VAL A 49 32.50 0.64 -4.30
N ASN A 50 31.48 1.30 -3.75
CA ASN A 50 31.52 1.89 -2.42
C ASN A 50 30.78 1.04 -1.38
N GLN A 51 29.67 0.40 -1.77
CA GLN A 51 28.79 -0.35 -0.86
C GLN A 51 29.01 -1.86 -0.89
N GLY A 52 29.83 -2.36 -1.83
CA GLY A 52 30.06 -3.78 -2.04
C GLY A 52 28.75 -4.53 -2.29
N SER A 53 28.62 -5.71 -1.68
CA SER A 53 27.39 -6.53 -1.74
C SER A 53 26.18 -5.91 -1.02
N THR A 54 26.38 -4.91 -0.15
CA THR A 54 25.28 -4.27 0.61
C THR A 54 24.29 -3.58 -0.32
N VAL A 55 24.72 -3.11 -1.49
CA VAL A 55 23.85 -2.47 -2.49
C VAL A 55 22.64 -3.32 -2.88
N ARG A 56 22.74 -4.64 -2.75
CA ARG A 56 21.68 -5.59 -3.08
C ARG A 56 20.42 -5.41 -2.22
N ILE A 57 20.54 -4.84 -1.02
CA ILE A 57 19.38 -4.51 -0.17
C ILE A 57 18.50 -3.42 -0.82
N MET A 58 19.08 -2.57 -1.67
CA MET A 58 18.37 -1.51 -2.40
C MET A 58 17.25 -2.09 -3.28
N TYR A 59 17.46 -3.26 -3.88
CA TYR A 59 16.49 -3.95 -4.74
C TYR A 59 15.24 -4.44 -4.00
N VAL A 60 15.24 -4.39 -2.68
CA VAL A 60 14.06 -4.65 -1.84
C VAL A 60 13.62 -3.38 -1.13
N HIS A 61 14.54 -2.67 -0.50
CA HIS A 61 14.25 -1.46 0.27
C HIS A 61 13.55 -0.38 -0.58
N VAL A 62 14.12 -0.04 -1.75
CA VAL A 62 13.57 1.02 -2.60
C VAL A 62 12.19 0.63 -3.18
N PRO A 63 11.98 -0.60 -3.70
CA PRO A 63 10.65 -1.03 -4.09
C PRO A 63 9.61 -1.04 -2.96
N THR A 64 10.00 -1.34 -1.72
CA THR A 64 9.04 -1.29 -0.60
C THR A 64 8.51 0.12 -0.33
N ILE A 65 9.37 1.15 -0.24
CA ILE A 65 8.91 2.52 -0.02
C ILE A 65 8.19 3.09 -1.25
N TRP A 66 8.59 2.68 -2.46
CA TRP A 66 7.89 3.01 -3.70
C TRP A 66 6.43 2.54 -3.68
N VAL A 67 6.20 1.26 -3.35
CA VAL A 67 4.84 0.72 -3.24
C VAL A 67 4.05 1.41 -2.14
N ALA A 68 4.65 1.71 -1.00
CA ALA A 68 3.99 2.46 0.05
C ALA A 68 3.48 3.83 -0.43
N TYR A 69 4.31 4.60 -1.14
CA TYR A 69 3.89 5.89 -1.71
C TYR A 69 2.77 5.72 -2.74
N MET A 70 2.90 4.76 -3.65
CA MET A 70 1.84 4.47 -4.63
C MET A 70 0.52 4.13 -3.93
N ALA A 71 0.58 3.32 -2.88
CA ALA A 71 -0.58 2.91 -2.10
C ALA A 71 -1.25 4.10 -1.37
N PHE A 72 -0.45 5.00 -0.80
CA PHE A 72 -0.93 6.18 -0.09
C PHE A 72 -1.46 7.28 -1.01
N ILE A 73 -0.83 7.48 -2.17
CA ILE A 73 -1.35 8.34 -3.24
C ILE A 73 -2.69 7.81 -3.75
N LEU A 74 -2.79 6.50 -4.03
CA LEU A 74 -4.06 5.89 -4.43
C LEU A 74 -5.14 6.05 -3.34
N THR A 75 -4.76 5.90 -2.07
CA THR A 75 -5.66 6.15 -0.93
C THR A 75 -6.21 7.58 -0.97
N ALA A 76 -5.34 8.58 -1.21
CA ALA A 76 -5.74 9.98 -1.30
C ALA A 76 -6.62 10.27 -2.52
N VAL A 77 -6.28 9.74 -3.70
CA VAL A 77 -7.07 9.91 -4.93
C VAL A 77 -8.47 9.29 -4.78
N CYS A 78 -8.57 8.07 -4.24
CA CYS A 78 -9.87 7.45 -3.95
C CYS A 78 -10.65 8.22 -2.88
N SER A 79 -9.98 8.81 -1.90
CA SER A 79 -10.61 9.66 -0.88
C SER A 79 -11.13 10.98 -1.46
N ALA A 80 -10.35 11.64 -2.33
CA ALA A 80 -10.76 12.86 -3.03
C ALA A 80 -11.98 12.61 -3.92
N THR A 81 -11.95 11.53 -4.70
CA THR A 81 -13.05 11.14 -5.59
C THR A 81 -14.32 10.82 -4.82
N TYR A 82 -14.22 10.16 -3.66
CA TYR A 82 -15.37 9.97 -2.76
C TYR A 82 -15.96 11.31 -2.27
N LEU A 83 -15.13 12.28 -1.89
CA LEU A 83 -15.58 13.58 -1.38
C LEU A 83 -16.12 14.54 -2.45
N SER A 84 -15.75 14.36 -3.73
CA SER A 84 -16.14 15.19 -4.88
C SER A 84 -17.66 15.26 -5.16
N GLY A 85 -18.49 14.55 -4.39
CA GLY A 85 -19.96 14.70 -4.39
C GLY A 85 -20.67 13.98 -5.54
N ARG A 86 -20.07 13.96 -6.74
CA ARG A 86 -20.59 13.26 -7.93
C ARG A 86 -20.38 11.73 -7.87
N ASN A 87 -19.39 11.27 -7.08
CA ASN A 87 -18.95 9.87 -7.01
C ASN A 87 -18.88 9.32 -5.57
N ARG A 88 -19.90 9.56 -4.72
CA ARG A 88 -19.97 9.01 -3.34
C ARG A 88 -20.24 7.49 -3.27
N SER A 89 -19.58 6.73 -4.13
CA SER A 89 -19.60 5.27 -4.11
C SER A 89 -18.69 4.75 -3.00
N LEU A 90 -19.20 3.82 -2.19
CA LEU A 90 -18.40 3.08 -1.21
C LEU A 90 -17.32 2.21 -1.86
N GLY A 91 -17.36 2.01 -3.18
CA GLY A 91 -16.26 1.37 -3.92
C GLY A 91 -14.93 2.12 -3.74
N TRP A 92 -14.95 3.46 -3.82
CA TRP A 92 -13.76 4.28 -3.62
C TRP A 92 -13.23 4.18 -2.18
N ASP A 93 -14.13 4.17 -1.20
CA ASP A 93 -13.76 3.97 0.20
C ASP A 93 -13.06 2.63 0.44
N ARG A 94 -13.54 1.55 -0.21
CA ARG A 94 -12.92 0.22 -0.10
C ARG A 94 -11.55 0.15 -0.75
N VAL A 95 -11.39 0.76 -1.93
CA VAL A 95 -10.06 0.85 -2.57
C VAL A 95 -9.10 1.65 -1.69
N ALA A 96 -9.55 2.78 -1.14
CA ALA A 96 -8.74 3.60 -0.24
C ALA A 96 -8.31 2.82 1.02
N GLY A 97 -9.25 2.15 1.68
CA GLY A 97 -8.96 1.32 2.85
C GLY A 97 -8.00 0.17 2.55
N ALA A 98 -8.25 -0.59 1.49
CA ALA A 98 -7.39 -1.70 1.08
C ALA A 98 -5.97 -1.22 0.73
N SER A 99 -5.88 -0.11 -0.01
CA SER A 99 -4.61 0.49 -0.41
C SER A 99 -3.82 0.98 0.82
N ALA A 100 -4.47 1.66 1.76
CA ALA A 100 -3.82 2.12 2.99
C ALA A 100 -3.27 0.96 3.84
N GLU A 101 -4.01 -0.14 3.99
CA GLU A 101 -3.53 -1.32 4.73
C GLU A 101 -2.27 -1.91 4.09
N ILE A 102 -2.26 -2.04 2.78
CA ILE A 102 -1.08 -2.54 2.05
C ILE A 102 0.08 -1.54 2.19
N GLY A 103 -0.18 -0.24 2.05
CA GLY A 103 0.83 0.80 2.22
C GLY A 103 1.49 0.77 3.59
N VAL A 104 0.73 0.59 4.67
CA VAL A 104 1.26 0.44 6.04
C VAL A 104 2.20 -0.76 6.15
N LEU A 105 1.84 -1.91 5.56
CA LEU A 105 2.71 -3.08 5.53
C LEU A 105 4.03 -2.78 4.80
N PHE A 106 3.97 -2.09 3.66
CA PHE A 106 5.16 -1.75 2.88
C PHE A 106 6.04 -0.69 3.53
N VAL A 107 5.48 0.30 4.24
CA VAL A 107 6.29 1.22 5.05
C VAL A 107 6.95 0.48 6.22
N ALA A 108 6.26 -0.43 6.89
CA ALA A 108 6.87 -1.23 7.95
C ALA A 108 8.07 -2.05 7.42
N LEU A 109 7.91 -2.69 6.25
CA LEU A 109 9.00 -3.39 5.57
C LEU A 109 10.14 -2.45 5.17
N SER A 110 9.82 -1.24 4.70
CA SER A 110 10.83 -0.22 4.39
C SER A 110 11.61 0.21 5.63
N LEU A 111 10.94 0.48 6.75
CA LEU A 111 11.60 0.82 8.02
C LEU A 111 12.49 -0.33 8.52
N LEU A 112 12.02 -1.58 8.42
CA LEU A 112 12.79 -2.75 8.81
C LEU A 112 14.04 -2.92 7.94
N THR A 113 13.86 -2.96 6.62
CA THR A 113 14.98 -3.13 5.67
C THR A 113 15.94 -1.93 5.73
N GLY A 114 15.43 -0.72 5.91
CA GLY A 114 16.22 0.49 6.06
C GLY A 114 17.04 0.51 7.34
N SER A 115 16.48 -0.01 8.45
CA SER A 115 17.21 -0.16 9.71
C SER A 115 18.34 -1.17 9.61
N LEU A 116 18.10 -2.31 8.95
CA LEU A 116 19.14 -3.30 8.65
C LEU A 116 20.25 -2.69 7.78
N TRP A 117 19.88 -1.93 6.75
CA TRP A 117 20.84 -1.22 5.91
C TRP A 117 21.65 -0.20 6.70
N GLY A 118 20.98 0.63 7.52
CA GLY A 118 21.65 1.61 8.38
C GLY A 118 22.64 0.99 9.36
N ARG A 119 22.37 -0.22 9.88
CA ARG A 119 23.32 -0.94 10.73
C ARG A 119 24.60 -1.30 9.98
N ILE A 120 24.50 -1.68 8.71
CA ILE A 120 25.65 -2.04 7.87
C ILE A 120 26.41 -0.78 7.44
N THR A 121 25.70 0.27 7.02
CA THR A 121 26.31 1.47 6.42
C THR A 121 26.81 2.48 7.46
N TRP A 122 26.09 2.66 8.57
CA TRP A 122 26.38 3.69 9.58
C TRP A 122 26.68 3.12 10.97
N GLY A 123 26.67 1.79 11.12
CA GLY A 123 26.92 1.14 12.40
C GLY A 123 25.78 1.25 13.42
N THR A 124 24.59 1.74 13.05
CA THR A 124 23.43 1.81 13.96
C THR A 124 22.10 1.56 13.23
N TYR A 125 21.16 0.94 13.92
CA TYR A 125 19.81 0.65 13.40
C TYR A 125 18.94 1.90 13.23
N TRP A 126 19.24 2.96 13.98
CA TRP A 126 18.48 4.20 13.94
C TRP A 126 19.35 5.42 14.23
N VAL A 127 19.04 6.49 13.53
CA VAL A 127 19.48 7.86 13.80
C VAL A 127 18.29 8.79 13.60
N TRP A 128 18.26 9.90 14.32
CA TRP A 128 17.22 10.92 14.20
C TRP A 128 17.43 11.82 12.97
N ASP A 129 17.64 11.19 11.83
CA ASP A 129 17.77 11.84 10.53
C ASP A 129 16.38 12.25 10.00
N ALA A 130 16.34 13.33 9.20
CA ALA A 130 15.09 13.86 8.66
C ALA A 130 14.32 12.84 7.81
N ARG A 131 15.02 12.01 7.00
CA ARG A 131 14.40 10.96 6.17
C ARG A 131 13.74 9.91 7.03
N LEU A 132 14.50 9.38 7.99
CA LEU A 132 14.07 8.29 8.84
C LEU A 132 12.89 8.72 9.71
N THR A 133 13.04 9.87 10.38
CA THR A 133 12.02 10.42 11.29
C THR A 133 10.71 10.73 10.55
N SER A 134 10.78 11.39 9.39
CA SER A 134 9.58 11.68 8.59
C SER A 134 8.89 10.41 8.06
N THR A 135 9.66 9.36 7.72
CA THR A 135 9.09 8.07 7.27
C THR A 135 8.41 7.34 8.43
N ALA A 136 8.97 7.39 9.64
CA ALA A 136 8.32 6.84 10.83
C ALA A 136 7.05 7.62 11.20
N PHE A 137 7.06 8.95 11.02
CA PHE A 137 5.85 9.76 11.20
C PHE A 137 4.76 9.37 10.18
N LEU A 138 5.11 9.23 8.91
CA LEU A 138 4.22 8.73 7.85
C LEU A 138 3.61 7.36 8.22
N PHE A 139 4.42 6.45 8.74
CA PHE A 139 3.95 5.15 9.21
C PHE A 139 2.88 5.27 10.30
N ILE A 140 3.16 6.07 11.35
CA ILE A 140 2.24 6.29 12.47
C ILE A 140 0.96 6.99 12.00
N THR A 141 1.06 8.00 11.12
CA THR A 141 -0.10 8.69 10.57
C THR A 141 -1.03 7.72 9.85
N TYR A 142 -0.50 6.81 9.03
CA TYR A 142 -1.33 5.84 8.32
C TYR A 142 -1.86 4.72 9.21
N ILE A 143 -1.19 4.37 10.31
CA ILE A 143 -1.80 3.56 11.39
C ILE A 143 -2.99 4.31 11.99
N GLY A 144 -2.83 5.61 12.28
CA GLY A 144 -3.92 6.48 12.76
C GLY A 144 -5.09 6.53 11.77
N TYR A 145 -4.81 6.61 10.47
CA TYR A 145 -5.82 6.51 9.42
C TYR A 145 -6.63 5.22 9.50
N LEU A 146 -5.96 4.07 9.66
CA LEU A 146 -6.64 2.77 9.81
C LEU A 146 -7.42 2.69 11.14
N ALA A 147 -6.92 3.28 12.22
CA ALA A 147 -7.63 3.35 13.49
C ALA A 147 -8.93 4.16 13.36
N VAL A 148 -8.89 5.33 12.70
CA VAL A 148 -10.09 6.15 12.43
C VAL A 148 -11.13 5.37 11.61
N ARG A 149 -10.70 4.52 10.67
CA ARG A 149 -11.61 3.67 9.89
C ARG A 149 -12.32 2.60 10.73
N ARG A 150 -11.79 2.25 11.89
CA ARG A 150 -12.38 1.27 12.82
C ARG A 150 -13.31 1.91 13.86
N LEU A 151 -13.41 3.24 13.90
CA LEU A 151 -14.35 3.91 14.80
C LEU A 151 -15.79 3.58 14.44
N ASP A 152 -16.62 3.51 15.46
CA ASP A 152 -18.04 3.24 15.30
C ASP A 152 -18.75 4.29 14.42
N GLY A 153 -19.72 3.80 13.66
CA GLY A 153 -20.56 4.60 12.79
C GLY A 153 -20.95 3.86 11.51
N THR A 154 -21.75 4.53 10.70
CA THR A 154 -22.14 4.04 9.37
C THR A 154 -20.94 3.99 8.42
N GLN A 155 -21.01 3.13 7.40
CA GLN A 155 -19.99 3.04 6.34
C GLN A 155 -19.70 4.41 5.68
N ARG A 156 -20.72 5.28 5.58
CA ARG A 156 -20.57 6.65 5.05
C ARG A 156 -19.83 7.58 5.99
N GLN A 157 -20.06 7.49 7.31
CA GLN A 157 -19.32 8.25 8.32
C GLN A 157 -17.85 7.84 8.35
N ARG A 158 -17.58 6.52 8.36
CA ARG A 158 -16.23 5.95 8.19
C ARG A 158 -15.53 6.57 6.98
N ALA A 159 -16.14 6.41 5.80
CA ALA A 159 -15.58 6.89 4.54
C ALA A 159 -15.31 8.39 4.54
N ARG A 160 -16.21 9.22 5.09
CA ARG A 160 -16.03 10.67 5.15
C ARG A 160 -14.87 11.07 6.07
N ARG A 161 -14.83 10.52 7.30
CA ARG A 161 -13.79 10.82 8.29
C ARG A 161 -12.41 10.40 7.77
N SER A 162 -12.30 9.17 7.27
CA SER A 162 -11.05 8.68 6.72
C SER A 162 -10.63 9.45 5.49
N SER A 163 -11.55 9.82 4.60
CA SER A 163 -11.17 10.54 3.37
C SER A 163 -10.48 11.87 3.66
N VAL A 164 -10.95 12.64 4.65
CA VAL A 164 -10.30 13.89 5.06
C VAL A 164 -8.89 13.61 5.56
N LEU A 165 -8.72 12.59 6.42
CA LEU A 165 -7.41 12.24 6.97
C LEU A 165 -6.43 11.76 5.89
N ALA A 166 -6.87 11.00 4.89
CA ALA A 166 -6.01 10.59 3.77
C ALA A 166 -5.47 11.78 2.97
N LEU A 167 -6.28 12.83 2.76
CA LEU A 167 -5.86 14.02 2.02
C LEU A 167 -4.85 14.86 2.80
N LEU A 168 -4.86 14.80 4.13
CA LEU A 168 -3.84 15.44 4.96
C LEU A 168 -2.58 14.57 5.03
N ALA A 169 -2.73 13.27 5.26
CA ALA A 169 -1.62 12.32 5.41
C ALA A 169 -0.76 12.21 4.14
N VAL A 170 -1.35 12.31 2.94
CA VAL A 170 -0.58 12.23 1.69
C VAL A 170 0.43 13.36 1.52
N LEU A 171 0.23 14.50 2.19
CA LEU A 171 1.16 15.63 2.19
C LEU A 171 2.48 15.30 2.89
N GLU A 172 2.52 14.24 3.68
CA GLU A 172 3.76 13.74 4.26
C GLU A 172 4.65 13.09 3.20
N ILE A 173 4.13 12.55 2.10
CA ILE A 173 4.95 11.94 1.05
C ILE A 173 5.98 12.92 0.45
N PRO A 174 5.62 14.13 -0.01
CA PRO A 174 6.62 15.09 -0.49
C PRO A 174 7.54 15.58 0.62
N LEU A 175 7.04 15.79 1.86
CA LEU A 175 7.88 16.14 3.01
C LEU A 175 8.93 15.07 3.25
N VAL A 176 8.51 13.81 3.16
CA VAL A 176 9.38 12.67 3.18
C VAL A 176 10.29 12.83 1.95
N HIS A 177 9.89 12.50 0.73
CA HIS A 177 10.76 12.49 -0.46
C HIS A 177 11.83 13.61 -0.53
N PHE A 178 11.47 14.88 -0.32
CA PHE A 178 12.40 16.01 -0.38
C PHE A 178 13.24 16.27 0.87
N SER A 179 13.04 15.55 1.98
CA SER A 179 13.76 15.78 3.25
C SER A 179 15.28 15.74 3.12
N VAL A 180 15.80 14.93 2.20
CA VAL A 180 17.25 14.77 1.97
C VAL A 180 17.89 16.02 1.38
N ARG A 181 17.10 16.86 0.69
CA ARG A 181 17.53 18.16 0.14
C ARG A 181 17.19 19.32 1.08
N LEU A 182 16.09 19.20 1.82
CA LEU A 182 15.59 20.25 2.71
C LEU A 182 16.39 20.34 4.03
N TRP A 183 16.97 19.23 4.49
CA TRP A 183 17.78 19.17 5.71
C TRP A 183 19.12 18.49 5.46
N ARG A 184 20.10 18.77 6.32
CA ARG A 184 21.36 18.02 6.34
C ARG A 184 21.06 16.58 6.75
N SER A 185 21.17 15.67 5.77
CA SER A 185 20.83 14.26 5.95
C SER A 185 22.04 13.36 5.82
N LEU A 186 22.08 12.30 6.62
CA LEU A 186 22.99 11.17 6.43
C LEU A 186 22.50 10.23 5.31
N HIS A 187 21.22 10.34 4.96
CA HIS A 187 20.62 9.54 3.92
C HIS A 187 21.04 10.07 2.54
N GLN A 188 21.41 9.14 1.66
CA GLN A 188 21.89 9.48 0.32
C GLN A 188 20.77 10.13 -0.50
N GLU A 189 21.13 11.11 -1.34
CA GLU A 189 20.23 11.58 -2.39
C GLU A 189 20.01 10.47 -3.43
N ALA A 190 18.88 10.53 -4.12
CA ALA A 190 18.56 9.54 -5.15
C ALA A 190 19.55 9.63 -6.32
N SER A 191 20.50 8.68 -6.39
CA SER A 191 21.52 8.59 -7.45
C SER A 191 20.95 8.62 -8.87
N VAL A 192 19.71 8.14 -9.05
CA VAL A 192 19.02 8.07 -10.35
C VAL A 192 18.39 9.41 -10.78
N ALA A 193 18.13 10.33 -9.85
CA ALA A 193 17.38 11.57 -10.11
C ALA A 193 18.27 12.81 -10.28
N THR A 194 19.56 12.72 -9.94
CA THR A 194 20.56 13.74 -10.23
C THR A 194 21.16 13.43 -11.59
N GLY A 195 20.72 14.14 -12.64
CA GLY A 195 21.29 14.05 -14.00
C GLY A 195 22.74 14.57 -14.11
N GLY A 196 23.52 14.46 -13.04
CA GLY A 196 24.91 14.85 -12.94
C GLY A 196 25.78 13.66 -12.53
N THR A 197 26.75 13.38 -13.39
CA THR A 197 27.99 12.59 -13.37
C THR A 197 28.58 11.93 -12.11
N ASP A 198 27.99 12.00 -10.90
CA ASP A 198 28.73 11.65 -9.68
C ASP A 198 28.41 10.27 -9.10
N VAL A 199 27.34 9.59 -9.53
CA VAL A 199 27.03 8.21 -9.15
C VAL A 199 26.43 7.45 -10.33
N GLU A 200 27.28 6.87 -11.18
CA GLU A 200 26.85 5.95 -12.23
C GLU A 200 26.61 4.57 -11.62
N LEU A 201 25.34 4.18 -11.49
CA LEU A 201 24.98 2.79 -11.23
C LEU A 201 25.22 1.99 -12.50
N ASP A 202 25.85 0.83 -12.36
CA ASP A 202 26.00 -0.13 -13.47
C ASP A 202 24.64 -0.45 -14.10
N ASP A 203 24.61 -0.63 -15.42
CA ASP A 203 23.39 -0.87 -16.20
C ASP A 203 22.55 -2.03 -15.64
N LEU A 204 23.22 -3.09 -15.15
CA LEU A 204 22.55 -4.25 -14.58
C LEU A 204 21.96 -3.97 -13.20
N MET A 205 22.60 -3.11 -12.41
CA MET A 205 22.07 -2.65 -11.13
C MET A 205 20.83 -1.78 -11.32
N LEU A 206 20.88 -0.87 -12.30
CA LEU A 206 19.77 -0.01 -12.66
C LEU A 206 18.59 -0.85 -13.19
N PHE A 207 18.86 -1.78 -14.10
CA PHE A 207 17.86 -2.73 -14.59
C PHE A 207 17.23 -3.53 -13.44
N SER A 208 18.04 -4.08 -12.53
CA SER A 208 17.56 -4.85 -11.37
C SER A 208 16.67 -4.02 -10.45
N LEU A 209 17.03 -2.76 -10.23
CA LEU A 209 16.24 -1.82 -9.44
C LEU A 209 14.86 -1.54 -10.08
N PHE A 210 14.83 -1.15 -11.36
CA PHE A 210 13.58 -0.86 -12.06
C PHE A 210 12.71 -2.11 -12.25
N PHE A 211 13.33 -3.27 -12.50
CA PHE A 211 12.63 -4.54 -12.50
C PHE A 211 12.00 -4.83 -11.13
N GLY A 212 12.72 -4.52 -10.04
CA GLY A 212 12.19 -4.57 -8.68
C GLY A 212 10.98 -3.66 -8.46
N LEU A 213 11.04 -2.41 -8.91
CA LEU A 213 9.91 -1.47 -8.87
C LEU A 213 8.68 -2.05 -9.59
N ALA A 214 8.87 -2.63 -10.78
CA ALA A 214 7.80 -3.26 -11.55
C ALA A 214 7.24 -4.50 -10.83
N ALA A 215 8.09 -5.41 -10.35
CA ALA A 215 7.69 -6.64 -9.65
C ALA A 215 6.85 -6.34 -8.40
N PHE A 216 7.31 -5.40 -7.57
CA PHE A 216 6.61 -4.97 -6.37
C PHE A 216 5.31 -4.21 -6.69
N SER A 217 5.26 -3.45 -7.79
CA SER A 217 4.03 -2.81 -8.25
C SER A 217 2.98 -3.84 -8.72
N VAL A 218 3.40 -4.89 -9.41
CA VAL A 218 2.51 -6.02 -9.78
C VAL A 218 1.99 -6.75 -8.54
N LEU A 219 2.88 -7.00 -7.55
CA LEU A 219 2.50 -7.56 -6.26
C LEU A 219 1.46 -6.67 -5.55
N PHE A 220 1.67 -5.36 -5.51
CA PHE A 220 0.74 -4.40 -4.94
C PHE A 220 -0.65 -4.49 -5.58
N VAL A 221 -0.72 -4.47 -6.91
CA VAL A 221 -2.01 -4.57 -7.62
C VAL A 221 -2.71 -5.89 -7.29
N TRP A 222 -1.97 -6.99 -7.23
CA TRP A 222 -2.52 -8.29 -6.86
C TRP A 222 -3.11 -8.30 -5.44
N LEU A 223 -2.36 -7.80 -4.45
CA LEU A 223 -2.81 -7.66 -3.07
C LEU A 223 -4.03 -6.75 -2.95
N LEU A 224 -4.02 -5.61 -3.66
CA LEU A 224 -5.08 -4.61 -3.64
C LEU A 224 -6.41 -5.20 -4.13
N LEU A 225 -6.40 -5.95 -5.23
CA LEU A 225 -7.60 -6.58 -5.78
C LEU A 225 -8.22 -7.57 -4.79
N HIS A 226 -7.39 -8.37 -4.11
CA HIS A 226 -7.87 -9.30 -3.10
C HIS A 226 -8.39 -8.59 -1.86
N ARG A 227 -7.67 -7.59 -1.34
CA ARG A 227 -8.07 -6.90 -0.12
C ARG A 227 -9.33 -6.05 -0.32
N GLN A 228 -9.46 -5.38 -1.47
CA GLN A 228 -10.67 -4.63 -1.82
C GLN A 228 -11.90 -5.55 -1.89
N ARG A 229 -11.74 -6.75 -2.47
CA ARG A 229 -12.82 -7.75 -2.53
C ARG A 229 -13.20 -8.25 -1.14
N MET A 230 -12.24 -8.46 -0.24
CA MET A 230 -12.51 -8.81 1.16
C MET A 230 -13.35 -7.73 1.85
N LEU A 231 -12.94 -6.45 1.74
CA LEU A 231 -13.70 -5.33 2.32
C LEU A 231 -15.13 -5.22 1.75
N TYR A 232 -15.31 -5.53 0.48
CA TYR A 232 -16.65 -5.58 -0.12
C TYR A 232 -17.52 -6.68 0.49
N LEU A 233 -16.97 -7.89 0.67
CA LEU A 233 -17.67 -9.02 1.27
C LEU A 233 -18.01 -8.75 2.75
N GLU A 234 -17.07 -8.17 3.49
CA GLU A 234 -17.28 -7.75 4.89
C GLU A 234 -18.44 -6.74 5.02
N ASP A 235 -18.45 -5.69 4.18
CA ASP A 235 -19.54 -4.69 4.16
C ASP A 235 -20.88 -5.34 3.75
N ALA A 236 -20.88 -6.29 2.81
CA ALA A 236 -22.08 -6.98 2.34
C ALA A 236 -22.68 -7.90 3.42
N MET A 237 -21.84 -8.67 4.13
CA MET A 237 -22.27 -9.49 5.26
C MET A 237 -22.86 -8.64 6.39
N SER A 238 -22.24 -7.50 6.69
CA SER A 238 -22.75 -6.55 7.68
C SER A 238 -24.14 -6.03 7.33
N SER A 239 -24.40 -5.70 6.05
CA SER A 239 -25.73 -5.26 5.61
C SER A 239 -26.80 -6.36 5.70
N GLN A 240 -26.48 -7.59 5.30
CA GLN A 240 -27.42 -8.71 5.38
C GLN A 240 -27.78 -9.08 6.82
N GLY A 241 -26.80 -9.07 7.73
CA GLY A 241 -27.03 -9.30 9.15
C GLY A 241 -27.97 -8.27 9.77
N LEU A 242 -27.84 -7.00 9.35
CA LEU A 242 -28.75 -5.93 9.76
C LEU A 242 -30.18 -6.16 9.25
N ASP A 243 -30.35 -6.51 7.97
CA ASP A 243 -31.66 -6.78 7.38
C ASP A 243 -32.37 -7.95 8.08
N ALA A 244 -31.63 -9.03 8.39
CA ALA A 244 -32.16 -10.17 9.13
C ALA A 244 -32.59 -9.79 10.56
N ALA A 245 -31.81 -8.95 11.26
CA ALA A 245 -32.15 -8.47 12.59
C ALA A 245 -33.40 -7.58 12.58
N ILE A 246 -33.56 -6.71 11.58
CA ILE A 246 -34.74 -5.86 11.40
C ILE A 246 -35.99 -6.72 11.18
N GLU A 247 -35.89 -7.74 10.33
CA GLU A 247 -37.00 -8.64 10.02
C GLU A 247 -37.44 -9.47 11.25
N ALA A 248 -36.48 -9.94 12.06
CA ALA A 248 -36.77 -10.62 13.32
C ALA A 248 -37.55 -9.71 14.29
N ARG A 249 -37.12 -8.45 14.45
CA ARG A 249 -37.80 -7.47 15.31
C ARG A 249 -39.20 -7.10 14.81
N ARG A 250 -39.41 -7.03 13.49
CA ARG A 250 -40.75 -6.82 12.92
C ARG A 250 -41.69 -7.98 13.23
N LYS A 251 -41.19 -9.23 13.21
CA LYS A 251 -41.99 -10.41 13.57
C LYS A 251 -42.34 -10.48 15.05
N GLU A 252 -41.46 -10.00 15.93
CA GLU A 252 -41.75 -9.84 17.37
C GLU A 252 -42.87 -8.82 17.61
N ALA A 253 -42.90 -7.70 16.88
CA ALA A 253 -43.88 -6.64 17.06
C ALA A 253 -45.31 -6.96 16.55
N VAL A 254 -45.47 -8.02 15.76
CA VAL A 254 -46.77 -8.45 15.19
C VAL A 254 -47.41 -9.58 16.02
N ARG A 255 -46.71 -10.09 17.04
CA ARG A 255 -47.23 -11.06 18.02
C ARG A 255 -47.74 -10.36 19.27
#